data_AF-A0A2N1BUS1-F1
#
_entry.id   AF-A0A2N1BUS1-F1
#
_cell.length_a   1.000
_cell.length_b   1.000
_cell.length_c   1.000
_cell.angle_alpha   90.00
_cell.angle_beta   90.00
_cell.angle_gamma   90.00
#
_symmetry.space_group_name_H-M   'P 1'
#
loop_
_entity.id
_entity.type
_entity.pdbx_description
1 polymer ?
#
loop_
_entity_poly.entity_id
_entity_poly.type
_entity_poly.pdbx_seq_one_letter_code
_entity_poly.pdbx_strand_id
1 'polypeptide(L)'
;MKQLSLNSIFVITVLSCTGCVSSSISDSVALIEREANSENYRTSNKSVLTSIQALRNSQKIIEPQDTLTDSKFDPKSDRQSYTFVYELHNKELDYDDKIRIVSLVVNKNQTFIINIAPAKGTNTLDQLALSMARAEVLRLYISHFNNKVTIKFAPKLSTDTINLVIGA
;
A
#
# COMPACT_ATOMS: atom_id res chain seq x y z
N MET A 1 48.62 -36.27 -27.57
CA MET A 1 47.85 -35.36 -28.44
C MET A 1 46.72 -34.75 -27.61
N LYS A 2 46.55 -33.44 -27.69
CA LYS A 2 45.63 -32.61 -26.90
C LYS A 2 44.22 -32.67 -27.50
N GLN A 3 43.17 -32.83 -26.70
CA GLN A 3 41.80 -32.40 -27.04
C GLN A 3 41.15 -31.87 -25.76
N LEU A 4 41.19 -30.55 -25.56
CA LEU A 4 40.15 -29.58 -25.91
C LEU A 4 38.93 -29.69 -24.97
N SER A 5 39.07 -28.99 -23.85
CA SER A 5 37.98 -28.49 -23.02
C SER A 5 37.04 -27.64 -23.87
N LEU A 6 35.80 -28.09 -24.06
CA LEU A 6 34.77 -27.31 -24.75
C LEU A 6 33.92 -26.61 -23.69
N ASN A 7 34.12 -25.30 -23.65
CA ASN A 7 33.49 -24.35 -22.77
C ASN A 7 31.96 -24.33 -22.94
N SER A 8 31.32 -24.28 -21.78
CA SER A 8 30.03 -23.66 -21.52
C SER A 8 29.85 -22.35 -22.30
N ILE A 9 28.74 -22.23 -23.03
CA ILE A 9 28.01 -20.99 -23.33
C ILE A 9 26.65 -21.45 -23.88
N PHE A 10 25.67 -21.56 -22.98
CA PHE A 10 24.26 -21.67 -23.35
C PHE A 10 23.65 -20.29 -23.09
N VAL A 11 23.71 -19.41 -24.09
CA VAL A 11 23.07 -18.08 -24.04
C VAL A 11 21.61 -18.27 -24.44
N ILE A 12 20.77 -18.45 -23.42
CA ILE A 12 19.31 -18.51 -23.54
C ILE A 12 18.78 -17.08 -23.62
N THR A 13 18.30 -16.79 -24.81
CA THR A 13 17.12 -15.99 -25.18
C THR A 13 17.03 -14.52 -24.75
N VAL A 14 17.05 -13.71 -25.81
CA VAL A 14 16.68 -12.31 -25.92
C VAL A 14 15.43 -11.95 -25.11
N LEU A 15 15.68 -10.98 -24.24
CA LEU A 15 14.78 -10.12 -23.51
C LEU A 15 14.14 -9.08 -24.47
N SER A 16 12.82 -9.13 -24.65
CA SER A 16 12.01 -7.93 -24.93
C SER A 16 10.52 -8.25 -25.00
N CYS A 17 9.91 -8.46 -23.83
CA CYS A 17 8.51 -8.15 -23.57
C CYS A 17 8.44 -7.41 -22.23
N THR A 18 9.08 -6.24 -22.14
CA THR A 18 8.78 -5.27 -21.07
C THR A 18 7.47 -4.57 -21.42
N GLY A 19 6.38 -5.27 -21.20
CA GLY A 19 5.02 -4.76 -21.32
C GLY A 19 4.23 -5.13 -20.08
N CYS A 20 4.81 -4.98 -18.89
CA CYS A 20 4.14 -5.25 -17.62
C CYS A 20 4.73 -4.34 -16.55
N VAL A 21 4.19 -3.12 -16.42
CA VAL A 21 4.24 -2.43 -15.11
C VAL A 21 3.02 -1.51 -14.96
N SER A 22 2.16 -1.91 -14.03
CA SER A 22 1.25 -1.04 -13.27
C SER A 22 0.07 -0.38 -13.99
N SER A 23 -0.87 -1.18 -14.53
CA SER A 23 -2.21 -0.65 -14.86
C SER A 23 -2.94 -0.16 -13.59
N SER A 24 -2.92 -0.85 -12.45
CA SER A 24 -3.88 -0.50 -11.38
C SER A 24 -3.66 0.84 -10.66
N ILE A 25 -2.42 1.35 -10.59
CA ILE A 25 -2.12 2.65 -9.94
C ILE A 25 -2.14 3.78 -10.97
N SER A 26 -1.60 3.54 -12.18
CA SER A 26 -1.70 4.49 -13.28
C SER A 26 -3.15 4.79 -13.62
N ASP A 27 -4.01 3.76 -13.64
CA ASP A 27 -5.43 3.93 -13.95
C ASP A 27 -6.16 4.72 -12.85
N SER A 28 -5.84 4.48 -11.57
CA SER A 28 -6.45 5.23 -10.46
C SER A 28 -6.03 6.69 -10.45
N VAL A 29 -4.75 6.98 -10.75
CA VAL A 29 -4.27 8.37 -10.78
C VAL A 29 -4.67 9.08 -12.07
N ALA A 30 -4.66 8.41 -13.23
CA ALA A 30 -5.19 8.96 -14.47
C ALA A 30 -6.69 9.26 -14.35
N LEU A 31 -7.44 8.44 -13.60
CA LEU A 31 -8.84 8.68 -13.30
C LEU A 31 -9.01 9.92 -12.40
N ILE A 32 -8.17 10.10 -11.38
CA ILE A 32 -8.14 11.31 -10.54
C ILE A 32 -7.75 12.56 -11.36
N GLU A 33 -6.75 12.46 -12.25
CA GLU A 33 -6.32 13.56 -13.12
C GLU A 33 -7.40 13.94 -14.14
N ARG A 34 -8.16 12.97 -14.65
CA ARG A 34 -9.29 13.20 -15.55
C ARG A 34 -10.48 13.84 -14.83
N GLU A 35 -10.79 13.41 -13.62
CA GLU A 35 -11.85 13.98 -12.78
C GLU A 35 -11.50 15.41 -12.32
N ALA A 36 -10.25 15.67 -11.92
CA ALA A 36 -9.79 17.00 -11.51
C ALA A 36 -9.83 18.06 -12.65
N ASN A 37 -9.78 17.62 -13.91
CA ASN A 37 -9.92 18.48 -15.08
C ASN A 37 -11.39 18.73 -15.48
N SER A 38 -12.32 17.99 -14.89
CA SER A 38 -13.75 18.04 -15.18
C SER A 38 -14.46 18.80 -14.04
N GLU A 39 -14.70 20.10 -14.27
CA GLU A 39 -15.51 21.01 -13.45
C GLU A 39 -14.88 21.57 -12.15
N ASN A 40 -14.72 22.90 -12.09
CA ASN A 40 -14.71 23.76 -10.91
C ASN A 40 -13.67 23.63 -9.76
N TYR A 41 -12.62 22.80 -9.84
CA TYR A 41 -11.66 22.62 -8.70
C TYR A 41 -10.22 23.11 -8.92
N ARG A 42 -10.01 24.17 -9.70
CA ARG A 42 -8.66 24.65 -10.08
C ARG A 42 -7.82 25.29 -8.97
N THR A 43 -8.43 25.77 -7.87
CA THR A 43 -7.71 26.64 -6.91
C THR A 43 -7.30 25.95 -5.60
N SER A 44 -7.92 24.82 -5.22
CA SER A 44 -7.64 24.13 -3.94
C SER A 44 -6.69 22.93 -4.05
N ASN A 45 -6.19 22.61 -5.25
CA ASN A 45 -5.61 21.29 -5.53
C ASN A 45 -4.08 21.20 -5.38
N LYS A 46 -3.37 22.31 -5.10
CA LYS A 46 -1.91 22.25 -4.96
C LYS A 46 -1.48 21.42 -3.74
N SER A 47 -2.20 21.54 -2.63
CA SER A 47 -1.94 20.74 -1.42
C SER A 47 -2.21 19.26 -1.67
N VAL A 48 -3.30 18.92 -2.36
CA VAL A 48 -3.66 17.52 -2.64
C VAL A 48 -2.73 16.88 -3.65
N LEU A 49 -2.37 17.58 -4.73
CA LEU A 49 -1.34 17.12 -5.66
C LEU A 49 0.02 16.96 -4.97
N THR A 50 0.35 17.84 -4.03
CA THR A 50 1.56 17.70 -3.20
C THR A 50 1.47 16.47 -2.30
N SER A 51 0.31 16.18 -1.70
CA SER A 51 0.08 14.99 -0.89
C SER A 51 0.15 13.70 -1.73
N ILE A 52 -0.40 13.70 -2.95
CA ILE A 52 -0.29 12.59 -3.90
C ILE A 52 1.17 12.38 -4.31
N GLN A 53 1.90 13.46 -4.59
CA GLN A 53 3.31 13.39 -4.96
C GLN A 53 4.18 12.94 -3.77
N ALA A 54 3.88 13.40 -2.55
CA ALA A 54 4.52 12.93 -1.33
C ALA A 54 4.23 11.45 -1.07
N LEU A 55 3.01 10.99 -1.35
CA LEU A 55 2.63 9.58 -1.27
C LEU A 55 3.45 8.75 -2.26
N ARG A 56 3.51 9.15 -3.53
CA ARG A 56 4.38 8.51 -4.56
C ARG A 56 5.84 8.42 -4.08
N ASN A 57 6.37 9.50 -3.53
CA ASN A 57 7.76 9.54 -3.05
C ASN A 57 7.99 8.65 -1.82
N SER A 58 7.03 8.59 -0.89
CA SER A 58 7.11 7.74 0.30
C SER A 58 7.04 6.25 -0.05
N GLN A 59 6.31 5.90 -1.11
CA GLN A 59 6.17 4.52 -1.58
C GLN A 59 7.36 4.08 -2.44
N LYS A 60 8.00 5.01 -3.16
CA LYS A 60 9.24 4.75 -3.93
C LYS A 60 10.44 4.37 -3.07
N ILE A 61 10.43 4.69 -1.77
CA ILE A 61 11.53 4.39 -0.83
C ILE A 61 11.42 2.97 -0.23
N ILE A 62 10.30 2.27 -0.44
CA ILE A 62 10.03 0.94 0.13
C ILE A 62 9.84 -0.08 -1.00
N GLU A 63 10.79 -0.14 -1.93
CA GLU A 63 10.97 -1.29 -2.80
C GLU A 63 12.30 -1.99 -2.48
N PRO A 64 12.29 -2.97 -1.56
CA PRO A 64 12.99 -4.22 -1.78
C PRO A 64 11.97 -5.18 -2.40
N GLN A 65 12.07 -5.35 -3.71
CA GLN A 65 11.95 -6.64 -4.42
C GLN A 65 11.20 -7.75 -3.67
N ASP A 66 9.87 -7.78 -3.79
CA ASP A 66 9.09 -9.01 -3.68
C ASP A 66 8.33 -9.20 -4.98
N THR A 67 8.99 -9.89 -5.90
CA THR A 67 8.32 -10.69 -6.92
C THR A 67 7.53 -11.78 -6.22
N LEU A 68 6.21 -11.65 -6.19
CA LEU A 68 5.33 -12.82 -6.06
C LEU A 68 4.41 -12.85 -7.27
N THR A 69 4.99 -13.42 -8.33
CA THR A 69 4.30 -14.36 -9.22
C THR A 69 3.32 -15.23 -8.46
N ASP A 70 2.15 -15.47 -9.05
CA ASP A 70 1.14 -16.47 -8.70
C ASP A 70 1.68 -17.61 -7.81
N SER A 71 1.64 -17.43 -6.49
CA SER A 71 2.06 -18.49 -5.56
C SER A 71 0.84 -19.32 -5.21
N LYS A 72 0.88 -20.57 -5.66
CA LYS A 72 0.12 -21.69 -5.08
C LYS A 72 0.00 -21.52 -3.57
N PHE A 73 -1.21 -21.75 -3.07
CA PHE A 73 -1.54 -21.88 -1.66
C PHE A 73 -0.52 -22.79 -0.95
N ASP A 74 0.36 -22.19 -0.15
CA ASP A 74 1.29 -22.89 0.72
C ASP A 74 0.63 -23.01 2.11
N PRO A 75 0.19 -24.21 2.54
CA PRO A 75 -0.65 -24.38 3.73
C PRO A 75 0.12 -24.28 5.06
N LYS A 76 1.29 -23.61 5.08
CA LYS A 76 2.20 -23.53 6.24
C LYS A 76 2.73 -22.12 6.55
N SER A 77 2.01 -21.07 6.16
CA SER A 77 2.28 -19.73 6.64
C SER A 77 1.16 -19.31 7.58
N ASP A 78 1.45 -19.20 8.89
CA ASP A 78 0.51 -18.70 9.91
C ASP A 78 0.29 -17.19 9.74
N ARG A 79 -0.15 -16.75 8.55
CA ARG A 79 -0.48 -15.36 8.26
C ARG A 79 -1.78 -15.03 8.96
N GLN A 80 -1.69 -14.24 10.01
CA GLN A 80 -2.86 -13.73 10.70
C GLN A 80 -3.22 -12.36 10.10
N SER A 81 -4.49 -12.19 9.76
CA SER A 81 -5.01 -10.92 9.27
C SER A 81 -6.13 -10.42 10.17
N TYR A 82 -6.07 -9.14 10.52
CA TYR A 82 -7.04 -8.49 11.39
C TYR A 82 -7.62 -7.29 10.65
N THR A 83 -8.95 -7.24 10.55
CA THR A 83 -9.65 -6.15 9.88
C THR A 83 -10.34 -5.27 10.92
N PHE A 84 -10.18 -3.96 10.75
CA PHE A 84 -10.82 -2.93 11.57
C PHE A 84 -11.63 -2.01 10.66
N VAL A 85 -12.68 -1.40 11.22
CA VAL A 85 -13.63 -0.59 10.44
C VAL A 85 -13.65 0.82 11.03
N TYR A 86 -13.58 1.82 10.15
CA TYR A 86 -13.79 3.20 10.53
C TYR A 86 -15.28 3.54 10.45
N GLU A 87 -15.72 4.37 11.40
CA GLU A 87 -16.98 5.08 11.23
C GLU A 87 -16.92 6.03 10.03
N LEU A 88 -18.09 6.27 9.44
CA LEU A 88 -18.24 7.12 8.28
C LEU A 88 -17.71 8.53 8.58
N HIS A 89 -16.88 9.06 7.68
CA HIS A 89 -16.21 10.38 7.79
C HIS A 89 -15.26 10.56 8.99
N ASN A 90 -15.16 9.57 9.88
CA ASN A 90 -14.24 9.62 11.00
C ASN A 90 -12.80 9.37 10.54
N LYS A 91 -11.85 10.12 11.10
CA LYS A 91 -10.42 9.98 10.82
C LYS A 91 -9.73 8.99 11.76
N GLU A 92 -10.40 8.62 12.83
CA GLU A 92 -9.84 7.75 13.86
C GLU A 92 -10.66 6.45 13.94
N LEU A 93 -9.97 5.37 14.29
CA LEU A 93 -10.65 4.16 14.76
C LEU A 93 -11.37 4.48 16.07
N ASP A 94 -12.41 3.70 16.36
CA ASP A 94 -13.01 3.72 17.69
C ASP A 94 -12.00 3.32 18.76
N TYR A 95 -12.37 3.57 20.01
CA TYR A 95 -11.47 3.39 21.14
C TYR A 95 -11.05 1.92 21.35
N ASP A 96 -11.98 0.98 21.18
CA ASP A 96 -11.73 -0.44 21.41
C ASP A 96 -10.82 -1.01 20.31
N ASP A 97 -11.07 -0.64 19.05
CA ASP A 97 -10.24 -1.00 17.91
C ASP A 97 -8.82 -0.40 18.00
N LYS A 98 -8.69 0.83 18.54
CA LYS A 98 -7.37 1.43 18.85
C LYS A 98 -6.59 0.62 19.88
N ILE A 99 -7.24 0.15 20.94
CA ILE A 99 -6.56 -0.68 21.94
C ILE A 99 -6.16 -2.01 21.32
N ARG A 100 -7.09 -2.62 20.57
CA ARG A 100 -6.87 -3.91 19.94
C ARG A 100 -5.73 -3.87 18.93
N ILE A 101 -5.67 -2.87 18.06
CA ILE A 101 -4.55 -2.75 17.10
C ILE A 101 -3.21 -2.57 17.81
N VAL A 102 -3.16 -1.77 18.88
CA VAL A 102 -1.94 -1.59 19.69
C VAL A 102 -1.49 -2.92 20.31
N SER A 103 -2.43 -3.69 20.87
CA SER A 103 -2.12 -5.00 21.45
C SER A 103 -1.44 -5.96 20.46
N LEU A 104 -1.75 -5.83 19.17
CA LEU A 104 -1.18 -6.64 18.09
C LEU A 104 0.18 -6.14 17.61
N VAL A 105 0.45 -4.83 17.72
CA VAL A 105 1.69 -4.20 17.18
C VAL A 105 2.73 -3.83 18.23
N VAL A 106 2.46 -4.03 19.52
CA VAL A 106 3.33 -3.63 20.65
C VAL A 106 4.74 -4.27 20.64
N ASN A 107 4.99 -5.25 19.77
CA ASN A 107 6.30 -5.87 19.62
C ASN A 107 7.27 -5.03 18.76
N LYS A 108 8.18 -4.31 19.42
CA LYS A 108 9.16 -3.40 18.80
C LYS A 108 10.14 -4.04 17.81
N ASN A 109 10.27 -5.36 17.80
CA ASN A 109 11.24 -6.05 16.94
C ASN A 109 10.65 -6.49 15.60
N GLN A 110 9.33 -6.46 15.44
CA GLN A 110 8.65 -6.88 14.23
C GLN A 110 8.20 -5.70 13.40
N THR A 111 8.32 -5.85 12.08
CA THR A 111 7.76 -4.90 11.11
C THR A 111 6.34 -5.30 10.80
N PHE A 112 5.40 -4.35 10.88
CA PHE A 112 4.00 -4.58 10.58
C PHE A 112 3.59 -3.86 9.29
N ILE A 113 2.75 -4.51 8.50
CA ILE A 113 2.12 -3.90 7.32
C ILE A 113 0.64 -3.69 7.63
N ILE A 114 0.21 -2.43 7.56
CA ILE A 114 -1.19 -2.04 7.67
C ILE A 114 -1.64 -1.57 6.30
N ASN A 115 -2.61 -2.27 5.72
CA ASN A 115 -3.24 -1.87 4.48
C ASN A 115 -4.45 -1.01 4.79
N ILE A 116 -4.53 0.19 4.24
CA ILE A 116 -5.67 1.10 4.41
C ILE A 116 -6.51 1.16 3.13
N ALA A 117 -7.81 0.95 3.27
CA ALA A 117 -8.75 1.01 2.17
C ALA A 117 -9.09 2.46 1.78
N PRO A 118 -9.73 2.67 0.61
CA PRO A 118 -10.42 3.92 0.31
C PRO A 118 -11.46 4.22 1.38
N ALA A 119 -11.55 5.48 1.82
CA ALA A 119 -12.66 5.92 2.64
C ALA A 119 -13.92 6.05 1.79
N LYS A 120 -15.11 6.05 2.39
CA LYS A 120 -16.30 6.57 1.69
C LYS A 120 -16.21 8.10 1.59
N GLY A 121 -16.53 8.61 0.41
CA GLY A 121 -16.43 10.02 0.08
C GLY A 121 -17.25 10.34 -1.17
N THR A 122 -17.56 11.63 -1.32
CA THR A 122 -18.41 12.16 -2.40
C THR A 122 -17.80 12.04 -3.80
N ASN A 123 -16.46 12.02 -3.88
CA ASN A 123 -15.70 11.78 -5.10
C ASN A 123 -14.37 11.07 -4.75
N THR A 124 -13.59 10.66 -5.76
CA THR A 124 -12.34 9.92 -5.54
C THR A 124 -11.29 10.71 -4.75
N LEU A 125 -11.26 12.03 -4.93
CA LEU A 125 -10.35 12.93 -4.23
C LEU A 125 -10.66 12.98 -2.73
N ASP A 126 -11.93 13.08 -2.37
CA ASP A 126 -12.40 13.09 -0.99
C ASP A 126 -12.14 11.74 -0.30
N GLN A 127 -12.33 10.63 -1.03
CA GLN A 127 -11.99 9.29 -0.55
C GLN A 127 -10.50 9.17 -0.23
N LEU A 128 -9.65 9.65 -1.15
CA LEU A 128 -8.20 9.61 -0.98
C LEU A 128 -7.75 10.52 0.17
N ALA A 129 -8.24 11.76 0.22
CA ALA A 129 -7.90 12.73 1.25
C ALA A 129 -8.24 12.20 2.65
N LEU A 130 -9.41 11.59 2.81
CA LEU A 130 -9.82 10.99 4.07
C LEU A 130 -9.00 9.74 4.42
N SER A 131 -8.71 8.86 3.45
CA SER A 131 -7.81 7.71 3.67
C SER A 131 -6.41 8.16 4.11
N MET A 132 -5.87 9.23 3.52
CA MET A 132 -4.57 9.77 3.91
C MET A 132 -4.60 10.35 5.32
N ALA A 133 -5.65 11.09 5.68
CA ALA A 133 -5.81 11.61 7.04
C ALA A 133 -5.89 10.49 8.08
N ARG A 134 -6.63 9.41 7.78
CA ARG A 134 -6.68 8.21 8.63
C ARG A 134 -5.32 7.55 8.79
N ALA A 135 -4.56 7.42 7.70
CA ALA A 135 -3.21 6.85 7.73
C ALA A 135 -2.25 7.69 8.59
N GLU A 136 -2.33 9.02 8.50
CA GLU A 136 -1.52 9.94 9.30
C GLU A 136 -1.82 9.82 10.79
N VAL A 137 -3.10 9.88 11.18
CA VAL A 137 -3.53 9.74 12.58
C VAL A 137 -3.15 8.37 13.14
N LEU A 138 -3.37 7.30 12.37
CA LEU A 138 -3.01 5.95 12.78
C LEU A 138 -1.50 5.81 12.97
N ARG A 139 -0.70 6.37 12.06
CA ARG A 139 0.77 6.37 12.17
C ARG A 139 1.23 7.09 13.43
N LEU A 140 0.71 8.28 13.69
CA LEU A 140 1.03 9.06 14.89
C LEU A 140 0.71 8.24 16.15
N TYR A 141 -0.49 7.67 16.22
CA TYR A 141 -0.92 6.87 17.37
C TYR A 141 -0.05 5.63 17.58
N ILE A 142 0.19 4.83 16.53
CA ILE A 142 0.95 3.58 16.63
C ILE A 142 2.45 3.82 16.87
N SER A 143 3.00 4.95 16.41
CA SER A 143 4.42 5.28 16.55
C SER A 143 4.91 5.34 18.00
N HIS A 144 4.01 5.58 18.96
CA HIS A 144 4.31 5.50 20.39
C HIS A 144 4.66 4.09 20.87
N PHE A 145 4.16 3.05 20.17
CA PHE A 145 4.29 1.65 20.55
C PHE A 145 5.28 0.90 19.65
N ASN A 146 5.23 1.18 18.34
CA ASN A 146 6.09 0.56 17.35
C ASN A 146 6.41 1.52 16.21
N ASN A 147 7.71 1.74 15.98
CA ASN A 147 8.21 2.62 14.91
C ASN A 147 8.42 1.90 13.57
N LYS A 148 8.30 0.56 13.53
CA LYS A 148 8.46 -0.27 12.33
C LYS A 148 7.11 -0.63 11.71
N VAL A 149 6.26 0.37 11.49
CA VAL A 149 4.95 0.18 10.84
C VAL A 149 4.95 0.83 9.46
N THR A 150 4.62 0.02 8.45
CA THR A 150 4.41 0.47 7.08
C THR A 150 2.91 0.52 6.81
N ILE A 151 2.39 1.69 6.45
CA ILE A 151 1.00 1.85 6.04
C ILE A 151 0.96 1.92 4.51
N LYS A 152 0.21 1.02 3.87
CA LYS A 152 0.05 0.93 2.42
C LYS A 152 -1.38 1.22 2.01
N PHE A 153 -1.58 2.07 1.01
CA PHE A 153 -2.91 2.28 0.44
C PHE A 153 -3.29 1.07 -0.42
N ALA A 154 -4.47 0.50 -0.17
CA ALA A 154 -4.95 -0.73 -0.79
C ALA A 154 -6.36 -0.53 -1.39
N PRO A 155 -6.47 -0.05 -2.64
CA PRO A 155 -7.74 0.35 -3.24
C PRO A 155 -8.74 -0.78 -3.46
N LYS A 156 -8.27 -2.04 -3.40
CA LYS A 156 -9.09 -3.25 -3.55
C LYS A 156 -9.77 -3.71 -2.25
N LEU A 157 -9.42 -3.11 -1.11
CA LEU A 157 -10.08 -3.42 0.16
C LEU A 157 -11.47 -2.79 0.23
N SER A 158 -12.36 -3.38 1.04
CA SER A 158 -13.66 -2.80 1.34
C SER A 158 -13.50 -1.40 1.93
N THR A 159 -14.33 -0.45 1.49
CA THR A 159 -14.23 0.95 1.93
C THR A 159 -14.31 1.08 3.44
N ASP A 160 -13.65 2.10 3.99
CA ASP A 160 -13.62 2.39 5.43
C ASP A 160 -13.01 1.27 6.28
N THR A 161 -12.12 0.46 5.73
CA THR A 161 -11.43 -0.59 6.49
C THR A 161 -9.91 -0.39 6.53
N ILE A 162 -9.28 -0.98 7.54
CA ILE A 162 -7.85 -1.30 7.51
C ILE A 162 -7.67 -2.80 7.75
N ASN A 163 -6.61 -3.35 7.18
CA ASN A 163 -6.20 -4.73 7.37
C ASN A 163 -4.74 -4.79 7.85
N LEU A 164 -4.54 -5.28 9.06
CA LEU A 164 -3.23 -5.57 9.65
C LEU A 164 -2.84 -7.01 9.32
N VAL A 165 -1.67 -7.19 8.71
CA VAL A 165 -1.11 -8.51 8.39
C VAL A 165 0.09 -8.77 9.30
N ILE A 166 0.11 -9.93 9.97
CA ILE A 166 1.16 -10.39 10.87
C ILE A 166 1.69 -11.74 10.36
N GLY A 167 3.01 -11.91 10.35
CA GLY A 167 3.68 -13.10 9.80
C GLY A 167 4.09 -12.88 8.33
N ALA A 168 5.34 -12.46 8.14
CA ALA A 168 6.03 -12.35 6.87
C ALA A 168 7.36 -13.11 6.96
#